data_AF-A0A7X8CU08-F1
#
_entry.id   AF-A0A7X8CU08-F1
#
_cell.length_a   1.000
_cell.length_b   1.000
_cell.length_c   1.000
_cell.angle_alpha   90.00
_cell.angle_beta   90.00
_cell.angle_gamma   90.00
#
_symmetry.space_group_name_H-M   'P 1'
#
loop_
_entity.id
_entity.type
_entity.pdbx_description
1 polymer ?
#
loop_
_entity_poly.entity_id
_entity_poly.type
_entity_poly.pdbx_seq_one_letter_code
_entity_poly.pdbx_strand_id
1 'polypeptide(L)'
;MIKRYAALVFAVLLLASCASSPAQGKAPAWTLTTPPPDGTYTYFVGYSADPSGDAAKAAEGATANLLSSIMNYIGVKITVDSSATARASYDSYQAEIVQTVRTQSTNRLAGFMVKDRYQVKEKSGRVTVYILASYVTKDLEAEKTRIQRLFQEQIDAVAVPERKGQSFESEGRYFEAVQSYIEAAVAASGADIDNADIKLERNVNNARRVLQRLRFVAAGPAPTAGLGRPFSGPFSARLVYGENDSGPGIPGAEAYVTYQVRQASGRLTGKTERIVSDSRGAFSFTPPPPNFVGKAKLVMRINLDSSLDLLDKFPAKFEAFRAALETELRGRSIEFEYTVVSIAKDVATGIALADLDEKGAAI
;
A
#
# COMPACT_ATOMS: atom_id res chain seq x y z
N MET A 1 -25.44 80.88 -65.49
CA MET A 1 -24.93 80.71 -64.12
C MET A 1 -26.07 80.28 -63.22
N ILE A 2 -26.24 78.99 -62.94
CA ILE A 2 -27.19 78.37 -61.99
C ILE A 2 -26.95 76.86 -62.18
N LYS A 3 -26.25 76.17 -61.27
CA LYS A 3 -26.83 75.39 -60.16
C LYS A 3 -28.04 74.56 -60.57
N ARG A 4 -27.81 73.32 -61.02
CA ARG A 4 -28.63 72.09 -60.92
C ARG A 4 -28.14 71.11 -62.00
N TYR A 5 -28.20 69.81 -61.75
CA TYR A 5 -27.77 68.71 -62.64
C TYR A 5 -26.28 68.33 -62.64
N ALA A 6 -25.81 67.75 -61.54
CA ALA A 6 -24.79 66.68 -61.59
C ALA A 6 -24.81 65.76 -60.35
N ALA A 7 -25.93 65.74 -59.60
CA ALA A 7 -26.11 64.88 -58.43
C ALA A 7 -26.59 63.45 -58.78
N LEU A 8 -26.30 62.97 -60.00
CA LEU A 8 -26.85 61.72 -60.54
C LEU A 8 -25.81 60.72 -61.05
N VAL A 9 -24.51 60.96 -60.80
CA VAL A 9 -23.43 60.04 -61.20
C VAL A 9 -22.78 59.31 -60.02
N PHE A 10 -23.03 59.74 -58.77
CA PHE A 10 -22.41 59.12 -57.59
C PHE A 10 -23.25 58.01 -56.91
N ALA A 11 -24.48 57.75 -57.38
CA ALA A 11 -25.40 56.80 -56.76
C ALA A 11 -25.40 55.38 -57.38
N VAL A 12 -24.64 55.14 -58.45
CA VAL A 12 -24.60 53.82 -59.14
C VAL A 12 -23.29 53.05 -58.92
N LEU A 13 -22.26 53.69 -58.35
CA LEU A 13 -20.96 53.04 -58.07
C LEU A 13 -20.85 52.37 -56.69
N LEU A 14 -21.92 52.39 -55.87
CA LEU A 14 -21.96 51.74 -54.54
C LEU A 14 -22.63 50.36 -54.54
N LEU A 15 -23.10 49.86 -55.69
CA LEU A 15 -23.77 48.55 -55.79
C LEU A 15 -22.86 47.41 -56.29
N ALA A 16 -21.57 47.68 -56.50
CA ALA A 16 -20.58 46.66 -56.88
C ALA A 16 -19.69 46.20 -55.71
N SER A 17 -20.11 46.43 -54.45
CA SER A 17 -19.51 45.72 -53.32
C SER A 17 -20.10 44.31 -53.29
N CYS A 18 -19.54 43.44 -54.12
CA CYS A 18 -19.71 42.01 -53.99
C CYS A 18 -19.29 41.64 -52.57
N ALA A 19 -20.29 41.42 -51.71
CA ALA A 19 -20.14 40.57 -50.55
C ALA A 19 -19.74 39.19 -51.08
N SER A 20 -18.44 38.97 -51.23
CA SER A 20 -17.85 37.64 -51.31
C SER A 20 -18.03 36.99 -49.94
N SER A 21 -19.27 36.54 -49.66
CA SER A 21 -19.49 35.46 -48.70
C SER A 21 -18.59 34.31 -49.14
N PRO A 22 -17.65 33.83 -48.31
CA PRO A 22 -16.89 32.65 -48.65
C PRO A 22 -17.90 31.55 -48.94
N ALA A 23 -17.87 31.00 -50.15
CA ALA A 23 -18.62 29.80 -50.47
C ALA A 23 -18.28 28.78 -49.38
N GLN A 24 -19.31 28.31 -48.68
CA GLN A 24 -19.19 27.31 -47.63
C GLN A 24 -18.56 26.07 -48.29
N GLY A 25 -17.24 25.93 -48.14
CA GLY A 25 -16.50 24.82 -48.72
C GLY A 25 -17.14 23.52 -48.28
N LYS A 26 -17.29 22.57 -49.20
CA LYS A 26 -17.85 21.25 -48.89
C LYS A 26 -17.12 20.69 -47.67
N ALA A 27 -17.87 20.38 -46.60
CA ALA A 27 -17.29 19.87 -45.37
C ALA A 27 -16.41 18.64 -45.66
N PRO A 28 -15.20 18.56 -45.08
CA PRO A 28 -14.34 17.40 -45.27
C PRO A 28 -15.03 16.11 -44.83
N ALA A 29 -14.81 15.00 -45.56
CA ALA A 29 -15.47 13.73 -45.24
C ALA A 29 -15.18 13.23 -43.81
N TRP A 30 -14.00 13.56 -43.28
CA TRP A 30 -13.58 13.18 -41.92
C TRP A 30 -14.42 13.82 -40.81
N THR A 31 -15.22 14.86 -41.10
CA THR A 31 -16.14 15.45 -40.12
C THR A 31 -17.38 14.58 -39.87
N LEU A 32 -17.68 13.64 -40.77
CA LEU A 32 -18.81 12.70 -40.65
C LEU A 32 -18.37 11.31 -40.24
N THR A 33 -17.17 10.88 -40.66
CA THR A 33 -16.66 9.55 -40.37
C THR A 33 -15.15 9.63 -40.15
N THR A 34 -14.70 9.24 -38.95
CA THR A 34 -13.28 9.13 -38.64
C THR A 34 -12.60 8.20 -39.64
N PRO A 35 -11.49 8.63 -40.27
CA PRO A 35 -10.73 7.75 -41.16
C PRO A 35 -10.32 6.46 -40.44
N PRO A 36 -10.33 5.29 -41.12
CA PRO A 36 -9.77 4.09 -40.54
C PRO A 36 -8.26 4.28 -40.30
N PRO A 37 -7.65 3.56 -39.35
CA PRO A 37 -6.20 3.53 -39.19
C PRO A 37 -5.52 3.17 -40.52
N ASP A 38 -4.41 3.81 -40.81
CA ASP A 38 -3.49 3.38 -41.86
C ASP A 38 -2.32 2.59 -41.24
N GLY A 39 -1.45 1.99 -42.06
CA GLY A 39 -0.33 1.18 -41.56
C GLY A 39 0.68 1.92 -40.69
N THR A 40 0.57 3.26 -40.57
CA THR A 40 1.43 4.12 -39.74
C THR A 40 0.66 4.84 -38.65
N TYR A 41 -0.59 5.25 -38.89
CA TYR A 41 -1.36 6.16 -38.06
C TYR A 41 -2.74 5.64 -37.67
N THR A 42 -3.10 5.87 -36.41
CA THR A 42 -4.46 5.77 -35.90
C THR A 42 -5.07 7.17 -35.85
N TYR A 43 -6.29 7.33 -36.37
CA TYR A 43 -6.95 8.64 -36.47
C TYR A 43 -8.03 8.82 -35.39
N PHE A 44 -8.15 10.07 -34.92
CA PHE A 44 -9.13 10.47 -33.92
C PHE A 44 -9.80 11.78 -34.35
N VAL A 45 -11.10 11.88 -34.13
CA VAL A 45 -11.88 13.09 -34.40
C VAL A 45 -12.57 13.52 -33.12
N GLY A 46 -12.36 14.78 -32.72
CA GLY A 46 -13.15 15.43 -31.67
C GLY A 46 -13.94 16.58 -32.25
N TYR A 47 -15.18 16.74 -31.81
CA TYR A 47 -16.03 17.85 -32.23
C TYR A 47 -16.92 18.32 -31.10
N SER A 48 -17.27 19.60 -31.11
CA SER A 48 -18.26 20.19 -30.21
C SER A 48 -18.88 21.43 -30.83
N ALA A 49 -20.08 21.77 -30.39
CA ALA A 49 -20.82 22.93 -30.86
C ALA A 49 -21.16 23.86 -29.70
N ASP A 50 -21.02 25.17 -29.94
CA ASP A 50 -21.48 26.19 -29.01
C ASP A 50 -22.73 26.90 -29.56
N PRO A 51 -23.86 26.86 -28.82
CA PRO A 51 -25.12 27.45 -29.26
C PRO A 51 -25.12 28.98 -29.24
N SER A 52 -24.20 29.62 -28.51
CA SER A 52 -24.03 31.08 -28.47
C SER A 52 -23.12 31.61 -29.58
N GLY A 53 -22.54 30.71 -30.40
CA GLY A 53 -21.64 31.05 -31.49
C GLY A 53 -20.20 31.32 -31.06
N ASP A 54 -19.81 30.92 -29.84
CA ASP A 54 -18.47 31.06 -29.31
C ASP A 54 -17.55 29.94 -29.84
N ALA A 55 -16.72 30.30 -30.81
CA ALA A 55 -15.79 29.36 -31.43
C ALA A 55 -14.72 28.83 -30.45
N ALA A 56 -14.36 29.59 -29.42
CA ALA A 56 -13.37 29.17 -28.44
C ALA A 56 -13.94 28.07 -27.53
N LYS A 57 -15.17 28.25 -27.03
CA LYS A 57 -15.88 27.21 -26.27
C LYS A 57 -16.12 25.94 -27.08
N ALA A 58 -16.52 26.08 -28.34
CA ALA A 58 -16.66 24.94 -29.25
C ALA A 58 -15.32 24.22 -29.46
N ALA A 59 -14.21 24.94 -29.58
CA ALA A 59 -12.87 24.36 -29.71
C ALA A 59 -12.38 23.66 -28.43
N GLU A 60 -12.69 24.19 -27.24
CA GLU A 60 -12.41 23.55 -25.96
C GLU A 60 -13.17 22.23 -25.81
N GLY A 61 -14.47 22.23 -26.10
CA GLY A 61 -15.28 21.01 -26.09
C GLY A 61 -14.80 19.98 -27.12
N ALA A 62 -14.42 20.42 -28.33
CA ALA A 62 -13.87 19.53 -29.35
C ALA A 62 -12.54 18.89 -28.90
N THR A 63 -11.70 19.66 -28.20
CA THR A 63 -10.45 19.16 -27.61
C THR A 63 -10.72 18.13 -26.51
N ALA A 64 -11.70 18.38 -25.63
CA ALA A 64 -12.10 17.43 -24.58
C ALA A 64 -12.66 16.13 -25.17
N ASN A 65 -13.45 16.20 -26.23
CA ASN A 65 -14.00 15.03 -26.92
C ASN A 65 -12.94 14.25 -27.71
N LEU A 66 -11.97 14.95 -28.31
CA LEU A 66 -10.81 14.32 -28.94
C LEU A 66 -9.99 13.54 -27.91
N LEU A 67 -9.68 14.19 -26.78
CA LEU A 67 -8.96 13.57 -25.67
C LEU A 67 -9.70 12.32 -25.19
N SER A 68 -11.01 12.43 -24.94
CA SER A 68 -11.85 11.31 -24.50
C SER A 68 -11.78 10.12 -25.46
N SER A 69 -11.77 10.38 -26.78
CA SER A 69 -11.65 9.33 -27.80
C SER A 69 -10.30 8.62 -27.77
N ILE A 70 -9.21 9.38 -27.61
CA ILE A 70 -7.85 8.83 -27.46
C ILE A 70 -7.76 8.00 -26.18
N MET A 71 -8.28 8.52 -25.07
CA MET A 71 -8.25 7.82 -23.78
C MET A 71 -9.08 6.53 -23.81
N ASN A 72 -10.24 6.55 -24.46
CA ASN A 72 -11.07 5.36 -24.66
C ASN A 72 -10.33 4.27 -25.46
N TYR A 73 -9.53 4.65 -26.46
CA TYR A 73 -8.72 3.70 -27.23
C TYR A 73 -7.60 3.06 -26.41
N ILE A 74 -6.94 3.86 -25.56
CA ILE A 74 -5.95 3.35 -24.60
C ILE A 74 -6.60 2.35 -23.63
N GLY A 75 -7.92 2.44 -23.42
CA GLY A 75 -8.69 1.44 -22.68
C GLY A 75 -8.46 1.52 -21.17
N VAL A 76 -7.82 2.59 -20.70
CA VAL A 76 -7.65 2.85 -19.28
C VAL A 76 -8.95 3.48 -18.82
N LYS A 77 -9.91 2.64 -18.39
CA LYS A 77 -10.91 3.10 -17.44
C LYS A 77 -10.15 3.59 -16.23
N ILE A 78 -10.05 4.90 -16.09
CA ILE A 78 -9.83 5.50 -14.78
C ILE A 78 -11.12 5.22 -14.03
N THR A 79 -11.17 4.08 -13.33
CA THR A 79 -12.04 4.00 -12.17
C THR A 79 -11.56 5.05 -11.18
N VAL A 80 -12.47 5.54 -10.34
CA VAL A 80 -12.18 6.60 -9.35
C VAL A 80 -11.02 6.21 -8.42
N ASP A 81 -10.72 4.91 -8.38
CA ASP A 81 -9.71 4.23 -7.55
C ASP A 81 -8.44 3.85 -8.36
N SER A 82 -8.00 4.72 -9.27
CA SER A 82 -6.78 4.53 -10.08
C SER A 82 -5.59 5.24 -9.46
N SER A 83 -4.48 4.52 -9.31
CA SER A 83 -3.37 4.94 -8.45
C SER A 83 -2.83 6.33 -8.66
N ALA A 84 -2.46 7.04 -7.58
CA ALA A 84 -1.86 8.38 -7.66
C ALA A 84 -0.71 8.49 -8.68
N THR A 85 0.15 7.47 -8.82
CA THR A 85 1.25 7.47 -9.82
C THR A 85 0.78 7.17 -11.23
N ALA A 86 -0.12 6.19 -11.42
CA ALA A 86 -0.65 5.90 -12.76
C ALA A 86 -1.56 7.04 -13.23
N ARG A 87 -2.35 7.61 -12.32
CA ARG A 87 -3.15 8.82 -12.47
C ARG A 87 -2.28 10.03 -12.78
N ALA A 88 -1.20 10.28 -12.03
CA ALA A 88 -0.29 11.38 -12.35
C ALA A 88 0.37 11.21 -13.73
N SER A 89 0.79 9.99 -14.08
CA SER A 89 1.36 9.71 -15.41
C SER A 89 0.31 9.91 -16.51
N TYR A 90 -0.93 9.49 -16.26
CA TYR A 90 -2.05 9.67 -17.17
C TYR A 90 -2.45 11.15 -17.30
N ASP A 91 -2.58 11.88 -16.20
CA ASP A 91 -2.93 13.30 -16.13
C ASP A 91 -1.86 14.14 -16.84
N SER A 92 -0.58 13.83 -16.64
CA SER A 92 0.54 14.44 -17.39
C SER A 92 0.38 14.21 -18.89
N TYR A 93 0.08 12.97 -19.30
CA TYR A 93 -0.12 12.62 -20.70
C TYR A 93 -1.35 13.34 -21.30
N GLN A 94 -2.45 13.45 -20.56
CA GLN A 94 -3.62 14.24 -20.96
C GLN A 94 -3.27 15.72 -21.16
N ALA A 95 -2.52 16.30 -20.22
CA ALA A 95 -2.09 17.69 -20.30
C ALA A 95 -1.22 17.94 -21.53
N GLU A 96 -0.33 17.01 -21.88
CA GLU A 96 0.49 17.07 -23.10
C GLU A 96 -0.36 17.03 -24.38
N ILE A 97 -1.39 16.17 -24.45
CA ILE A 97 -2.33 16.13 -25.57
C ILE A 97 -3.08 17.46 -25.69
N VAL A 98 -3.70 17.94 -24.61
CA VAL A 98 -4.47 19.19 -24.60
C VAL A 98 -3.60 20.35 -25.04
N GLN A 99 -2.38 20.42 -24.50
CA GLN A 99 -1.45 21.47 -24.83
C GLN A 99 -1.01 21.39 -26.30
N THR A 100 -0.79 20.18 -26.83
CA THR A 100 -0.44 19.97 -28.24
C THR A 100 -1.57 20.42 -29.17
N VAL A 101 -2.82 20.07 -28.84
CA VAL A 101 -4.01 20.49 -29.61
C VAL A 101 -4.19 22.01 -29.59
N ARG A 102 -3.95 22.65 -28.43
CA ARG A 102 -4.04 24.11 -28.28
C ARG A 102 -2.93 24.86 -29.01
N THR A 103 -1.70 24.35 -28.96
CA THR A 103 -0.53 25.02 -29.57
C THR A 103 -0.25 24.61 -31.00
N GLN A 104 -0.98 23.62 -31.54
CA GLN A 104 -0.72 23.02 -32.85
C GLN A 104 0.74 22.56 -33.03
N SER A 105 1.40 22.19 -31.93
CA SER A 105 2.83 21.88 -31.92
C SER A 105 3.06 20.41 -32.29
N THR A 106 3.84 20.14 -33.33
CA THR A 106 4.17 18.76 -33.75
C THR A 106 5.24 18.08 -32.90
N ASN A 107 5.87 18.80 -31.97
CA ASN A 107 7.11 18.34 -31.29
C ASN A 107 6.92 18.02 -29.80
N ARG A 108 5.73 18.25 -29.24
CA ARG A 108 5.50 18.10 -27.79
C ARG A 108 5.14 16.69 -27.37
N LEU A 109 4.43 15.96 -28.21
CA LEU A 109 3.99 14.61 -27.93
C LEU A 109 4.41 13.71 -29.09
N ALA A 110 5.30 12.74 -28.81
CA ALA A 110 5.86 11.86 -29.81
C ALA A 110 4.74 11.10 -30.54
N GLY A 111 4.76 11.14 -31.87
CA GLY A 111 3.80 10.44 -32.71
C GLY A 111 2.41 11.09 -32.82
N PHE A 112 2.05 12.08 -32.00
CA PHE A 112 0.75 12.76 -32.06
C PHE A 112 0.80 14.04 -32.90
N MET A 113 -0.17 14.21 -33.81
CA MET A 113 -0.28 15.39 -34.66
C MET A 113 -1.74 15.81 -34.88
N VAL A 114 -2.01 17.11 -34.80
CA VAL A 114 -3.26 17.68 -35.34
C VAL A 114 -3.10 17.78 -36.86
N LYS A 115 -3.95 17.08 -37.61
CA LYS A 115 -3.89 17.01 -39.07
C LYS A 115 -4.73 18.10 -39.73
N ASP A 116 -5.91 18.36 -39.18
CA ASP A 116 -6.85 19.31 -39.77
C ASP A 116 -7.81 19.87 -38.72
N ARG A 117 -8.33 21.08 -38.97
CA ARG A 117 -9.37 21.72 -38.16
C ARG A 117 -10.40 22.34 -39.08
N TYR A 118 -11.66 21.99 -38.85
CA TYR A 118 -12.78 22.51 -39.63
C TYR A 118 -13.79 23.19 -38.71
N GLN A 119 -14.24 24.38 -39.09
CA GLN A 119 -15.25 25.12 -38.37
C GLN A 119 -16.42 25.40 -39.30
N VAL A 120 -17.63 25.15 -38.82
CA VAL A 120 -18.85 25.54 -39.51
C VAL A 120 -19.68 26.46 -38.62
N LYS A 121 -20.10 27.59 -39.19
CA LYS A 121 -21.10 28.46 -38.59
C LYS A 121 -22.44 28.18 -39.25
N GLU A 122 -23.40 27.73 -38.46
CA GLU A 122 -24.76 27.47 -38.91
C GLU A 122 -25.53 28.78 -39.04
N LYS A 123 -26.59 28.77 -39.86
CA LYS A 123 -27.51 29.92 -40.00
C LYS A 123 -28.20 30.29 -38.68
N SER A 124 -28.28 29.34 -37.76
CA SER A 124 -28.80 29.51 -36.38
C SER A 124 -27.89 30.34 -35.47
N GLY A 125 -26.67 30.69 -35.92
CA GLY A 125 -25.66 31.34 -35.09
C GLY A 125 -24.75 30.37 -34.33
N ARG A 126 -25.11 29.07 -34.28
CA ARG A 126 -24.29 28.00 -33.68
C ARG A 126 -22.96 27.87 -34.43
N VAL A 127 -21.88 27.66 -33.67
CA VAL A 127 -20.56 27.33 -34.22
C VAL A 127 -20.17 25.92 -33.79
N THR A 128 -19.81 25.09 -34.75
CA THR A 128 -19.30 23.73 -34.52
C THR A 128 -17.85 23.66 -34.97
N VAL A 129 -16.97 23.15 -34.11
CA VAL A 129 -15.55 22.94 -34.38
C VAL A 129 -15.26 21.45 -34.41
N TYR A 130 -14.53 21.01 -35.44
CA TYR A 130 -14.04 19.66 -35.63
C TYR A 130 -12.50 19.67 -35.65
N ILE A 131 -11.88 18.69 -35.01
CA ILE A 131 -10.43 18.52 -34.95
C ILE A 131 -10.12 17.08 -35.37
N LEU A 132 -9.35 16.93 -36.45
CA LEU A 132 -8.76 15.65 -36.85
C LEU A 132 -7.34 15.58 -36.31
N ALA A 133 -7.03 14.51 -35.60
CA ALA A 133 -5.69 14.17 -35.18
C ALA A 133 -5.29 12.78 -35.65
N SER A 134 -3.99 12.58 -35.82
CA SER A 134 -3.38 11.28 -36.06
C SER A 134 -2.38 10.98 -34.95
N TYR A 135 -2.26 9.70 -34.61
CA TYR A 135 -1.22 9.21 -33.73
C TYR A 135 -0.46 8.10 -34.44
N VAL A 136 0.87 8.11 -34.41
CA VAL A 136 1.68 6.95 -34.85
C VAL A 136 1.22 5.73 -34.05
N THR A 137 0.68 4.72 -34.74
CA THR A 137 0.03 3.56 -34.12
C THR A 137 0.99 2.82 -33.18
N LYS A 138 2.26 2.69 -33.59
CA LYS A 138 3.30 2.04 -32.78
C LYS A 138 3.53 2.75 -31.44
N ASP A 139 3.58 4.07 -31.45
CA ASP A 139 3.83 4.87 -30.24
C ASP A 139 2.61 4.86 -29.32
N LEU A 140 1.40 4.92 -29.90
CA LEU A 140 0.15 4.84 -29.16
C LEU A 140 -0.02 3.48 -28.45
N GLU A 141 0.31 2.38 -29.13
CA GLU A 141 0.27 1.03 -28.52
C GLU A 141 1.37 0.84 -27.47
N ALA A 142 2.55 1.43 -27.68
CA ALA A 142 3.62 1.44 -26.67
C ALA A 142 3.18 2.17 -25.40
N GLU A 143 2.54 3.34 -25.54
CA GLU A 143 2.05 4.12 -24.42
C GLU A 143 0.90 3.43 -23.68
N LYS A 144 -0.02 2.82 -24.42
CA LYS A 144 -1.07 1.95 -23.85
C LYS A 144 -0.48 0.82 -23.02
N THR A 145 0.51 0.11 -23.57
CA THR A 145 1.19 -0.98 -22.86
C THR A 145 1.91 -0.48 -21.60
N ARG A 146 2.56 0.69 -21.68
CA ARG A 146 3.26 1.31 -20.55
C ARG A 146 2.31 1.63 -19.41
N ILE A 147 1.19 2.29 -19.70
CA ILE A 147 0.18 2.65 -18.68
C ILE A 147 -0.45 1.38 -18.08
N GLN A 148 -0.83 0.41 -18.91
CA GLN A 148 -1.38 -0.87 -18.44
C GLN A 148 -0.43 -1.61 -17.49
N ARG A 149 0.87 -1.60 -17.78
CA ARG A 149 1.89 -2.22 -16.91
C ARG A 149 1.94 -1.57 -15.53
N LEU A 150 1.90 -0.24 -15.46
CA LEU A 150 1.91 0.48 -14.18
C LEU A 150 0.70 0.11 -13.32
N PHE A 151 -0.48 -0.04 -13.93
CA PHE A 151 -1.67 -0.51 -13.22
C PHE A 151 -1.52 -1.95 -12.73
N GLN A 152 -1.04 -2.84 -13.60
CA GLN A 152 -0.84 -4.25 -13.24
C GLN A 152 0.18 -4.42 -12.11
N GLU A 153 1.27 -3.65 -12.13
CA GLU A 153 2.29 -3.67 -11.06
C GLU A 153 1.68 -3.36 -9.69
N GLN A 154 0.71 -2.44 -9.61
CA GLN A 154 0.04 -2.13 -8.34
C GLN A 154 -0.94 -3.20 -7.90
N ILE A 155 -1.70 -3.77 -8.84
CA ILE A 155 -2.58 -4.90 -8.56
C ILE A 155 -1.74 -6.07 -8.03
N ASP A 156 -0.60 -6.33 -8.66
CA ASP A 156 0.32 -7.40 -8.30
C ASP A 156 1.04 -7.13 -6.98
N ALA A 157 1.35 -5.87 -6.65
CA ALA A 157 1.92 -5.49 -5.37
C ALA A 157 1.05 -5.92 -4.18
N VAL A 158 -0.27 -6.02 -4.37
CA VAL A 158 -1.21 -6.55 -3.37
C VAL A 158 -1.46 -8.04 -3.56
N ALA A 159 -1.72 -8.48 -4.80
CA ALA A 159 -2.16 -9.85 -5.09
C ALA A 159 -1.04 -10.90 -4.98
N VAL A 160 0.22 -10.53 -5.24
CA VAL A 160 1.36 -11.46 -5.13
C VAL A 160 1.66 -11.80 -3.67
N PRO A 161 1.83 -10.85 -2.73
CA PRO A 161 2.05 -11.19 -1.33
C PRO A 161 0.85 -11.93 -0.72
N GLU A 162 -0.38 -11.59 -1.09
CA GLU A 162 -1.55 -12.33 -0.62
C GLU A 162 -1.53 -13.81 -1.03
N ARG A 163 -1.22 -14.10 -2.31
CA ARG A 163 -1.08 -15.49 -2.79
C ARG A 163 0.07 -16.23 -2.12
N LYS A 164 1.20 -15.54 -1.87
CA LYS A 164 2.30 -16.10 -1.09
C LYS A 164 1.86 -16.45 0.33
N GLY A 165 1.11 -15.57 0.97
CA GLY A 165 0.54 -15.81 2.30
C GLY A 165 -0.32 -17.07 2.34
N GLN A 166 -1.18 -17.25 1.35
CA GLN A 166 -2.02 -18.44 1.20
C GLN A 166 -1.19 -19.71 0.98
N SER A 167 -0.18 -19.65 0.11
CA SER A 167 0.75 -20.77 -0.13
C SER A 167 1.46 -21.16 1.16
N PHE A 168 2.09 -20.21 1.83
CA PHE A 168 2.82 -20.43 3.07
C PHE A 168 1.92 -20.98 4.18
N GLU A 169 0.69 -20.49 4.32
CA GLU A 169 -0.26 -21.04 5.29
C GLU A 169 -0.59 -22.50 4.98
N SER A 170 -0.80 -22.86 3.71
CA SER A 170 -1.06 -24.25 3.30
C SER A 170 0.14 -25.18 3.45
N GLU A 171 1.36 -24.63 3.36
CA GLU A 171 2.63 -25.36 3.55
C GLU A 171 3.03 -25.49 5.03
N GLY A 172 2.29 -24.89 5.97
CA GLY A 172 2.64 -24.87 7.39
C GLY A 172 3.70 -23.83 7.77
N ARG A 173 4.04 -22.93 6.85
CA ARG A 173 5.01 -21.84 7.01
C ARG A 173 4.33 -20.59 7.57
N TYR A 174 3.84 -20.71 8.81
CA TYR A 174 2.90 -19.74 9.38
C TYR A 174 3.49 -18.34 9.60
N PHE A 175 4.78 -18.23 9.89
CA PHE A 175 5.43 -16.93 10.10
C PHE A 175 5.56 -16.16 8.79
N GLU A 176 5.99 -16.83 7.73
CA GLU A 176 6.07 -16.25 6.39
C GLU A 176 4.67 -15.93 5.84
N ALA A 177 3.67 -16.72 6.20
CA ALA A 177 2.27 -16.43 5.87
C ALA A 177 1.81 -15.11 6.51
N VAL A 178 2.03 -14.94 7.82
CA VAL A 178 1.70 -13.70 8.54
C VAL A 178 2.43 -12.51 7.91
N GLN A 179 3.73 -12.63 7.67
CA GLN A 179 4.52 -11.57 7.04
C GLN A 179 3.94 -11.19 5.67
N SER A 180 3.66 -12.18 4.81
CA SER A 180 3.14 -11.94 3.46
C SER A 180 1.73 -11.30 3.46
N TYR A 181 0.88 -11.68 4.41
CA TYR A 181 -0.42 -11.03 4.58
C TYR A 181 -0.28 -9.58 5.08
N ILE A 182 0.65 -9.30 5.99
CA ILE A 182 0.93 -7.92 6.43
C ILE A 182 1.50 -7.10 5.25
N GLU A 183 2.40 -7.66 4.45
CA GLU A 183 2.90 -7.02 3.22
C GLU A 183 1.77 -6.69 2.25
N ALA A 184 0.84 -7.62 2.02
CA ALA A 184 -0.34 -7.38 1.18
C ALA A 184 -1.24 -6.28 1.74
N ALA A 185 -1.46 -6.26 3.07
CA ALA A 185 -2.27 -5.25 3.72
C ALA A 185 -1.62 -3.86 3.67
N VAL A 186 -0.31 -3.76 3.89
CA VAL A 186 0.46 -2.53 3.73
C VAL A 186 0.39 -2.03 2.29
N ALA A 187 0.62 -2.92 1.31
CA ALA A 187 0.53 -2.56 -0.09
C ALA A 187 -0.87 -2.04 -0.44
N ALA A 188 -1.93 -2.72 0.02
CA ALA A 188 -3.31 -2.28 -0.19
C ALA A 188 -3.61 -0.93 0.49
N SER A 189 -3.02 -0.66 1.66
CA SER A 189 -3.22 0.57 2.41
C SER A 189 -2.69 1.83 1.72
N GLY A 190 -1.61 1.68 0.95
CA GLY A 190 -1.04 2.74 0.13
C GLY A 190 -1.47 2.69 -1.34
N ALA A 191 -2.16 1.63 -1.75
CA ALA A 191 -2.61 1.46 -3.12
C ALA A 191 -3.90 2.23 -3.37
N ASP A 192 -3.99 2.75 -4.58
CA ASP A 192 -5.19 3.37 -5.10
C ASP A 192 -5.58 2.50 -6.30
N ILE A 193 -6.24 1.39 -5.92
CA ILE A 193 -6.74 0.32 -6.78
C ILE A 193 -8.16 -0.03 -6.32
N ASP A 194 -8.97 -0.57 -7.24
CA ASP A 194 -10.32 -1.03 -6.91
C ASP A 194 -10.34 -1.96 -5.69
N ASN A 195 -11.19 -1.63 -4.72
CA ASN A 195 -11.39 -2.38 -3.47
C ASN A 195 -10.15 -2.47 -2.58
N ALA A 196 -9.23 -1.49 -2.64
CA ALA A 196 -8.02 -1.44 -1.80
C ALA A 196 -8.34 -1.66 -0.30
N ASP A 197 -9.33 -0.96 0.25
CA ASP A 197 -9.73 -1.09 1.66
C ASP A 197 -10.24 -2.49 2.00
N ILE A 198 -11.01 -3.12 1.11
CA ILE A 198 -11.50 -4.50 1.28
C ILE A 198 -10.33 -5.48 1.25
N LYS A 199 -9.36 -5.28 0.34
CA LYS A 199 -8.16 -6.12 0.24
C LYS A 199 -7.27 -5.94 1.47
N LEU A 200 -7.16 -4.74 2.00
CA LEU A 200 -6.47 -4.45 3.26
C LEU A 200 -7.13 -5.24 4.38
N GLU A 201 -8.42 -5.04 4.61
CA GLU A 201 -9.16 -5.68 5.69
C GLU A 201 -9.06 -7.21 5.61
N ARG A 202 -9.24 -7.76 4.40
CA ARG A 202 -9.10 -9.21 4.15
C ARG A 202 -7.72 -9.71 4.56
N ASN A 203 -6.66 -9.03 4.17
CA ASN A 203 -5.30 -9.46 4.47
C ASN A 203 -4.93 -9.28 5.96
N VAL A 204 -5.42 -8.22 6.61
CA VAL A 204 -5.33 -8.07 8.07
C VAL A 204 -6.03 -9.24 8.78
N ASN A 205 -7.25 -9.58 8.36
CA ASN A 205 -8.00 -10.69 8.94
C ASN A 205 -7.33 -12.05 8.68
N ASN A 206 -6.70 -12.23 7.51
CA ASN A 206 -5.88 -13.42 7.23
C ASN A 206 -4.70 -13.54 8.20
N ALA A 207 -3.92 -12.46 8.37
CA ALA A 207 -2.79 -12.44 9.32
C ALA A 207 -3.25 -12.76 10.75
N ARG A 208 -4.35 -12.12 11.21
CA ARG A 208 -4.93 -12.35 12.53
C ARG A 208 -5.39 -13.79 12.72
N ARG A 209 -6.06 -14.38 11.71
CA ARG A 209 -6.48 -15.79 11.75
C ARG A 209 -5.29 -16.73 11.98
N VAL A 210 -4.19 -16.53 11.26
CA VAL A 210 -2.99 -17.35 11.44
C VAL A 210 -2.40 -17.13 12.84
N LEU A 211 -2.27 -15.88 13.29
CA LEU A 211 -1.74 -15.53 14.61
C LEU A 211 -2.55 -16.12 15.77
N GLN A 212 -3.88 -16.11 15.67
CA GLN A 212 -4.75 -16.64 16.72
C GLN A 212 -4.60 -18.15 16.91
N ARG A 213 -4.18 -18.87 15.87
CA ARG A 213 -3.88 -20.30 15.91
C ARG A 213 -2.46 -20.61 16.37
N LEU A 214 -1.56 -19.61 16.42
CA LEU A 214 -0.23 -19.75 17.01
C LEU A 214 -0.31 -19.63 18.52
N ARG A 215 -0.01 -20.72 19.22
CA ARG A 215 -0.17 -20.81 20.68
C ARG A 215 0.97 -21.53 21.34
N PHE A 216 1.41 -21.00 22.49
CA PHE A 216 2.27 -21.73 23.39
C PHE A 216 1.46 -22.64 24.30
N VAL A 217 1.99 -23.83 24.57
CA VAL A 217 1.48 -24.81 25.53
C VAL A 217 2.61 -25.12 26.51
N ALA A 218 2.35 -25.05 27.82
CA ALA A 218 3.34 -25.45 28.82
C ALA A 218 3.66 -26.94 28.68
N ALA A 219 4.95 -27.30 28.64
CA ALA A 219 5.41 -28.69 28.55
C ALA A 219 5.88 -29.23 29.92
N GLY A 220 5.27 -28.74 31.00
CA GLY A 220 5.57 -29.10 32.38
C GLY A 220 5.37 -27.93 33.35
N PRO A 221 5.43 -28.19 34.68
CA PRO A 221 5.41 -27.14 35.68
C PRO A 221 6.71 -26.31 35.63
N ALA A 222 6.65 -25.07 36.13
CA ALA A 222 7.84 -24.25 36.27
C ALA A 222 8.83 -24.91 37.26
N PRO A 223 10.13 -24.98 36.93
CA PRO A 223 11.15 -25.53 37.82
C PRO A 223 11.37 -24.61 39.03
N THR A 224 11.82 -25.21 40.14
CA THR A 224 12.17 -24.48 41.36
C THR A 224 13.68 -24.29 41.45
N ALA A 225 14.10 -23.25 42.16
CA ALA A 225 15.52 -23.00 42.45
C ALA A 225 15.71 -22.41 43.84
N GLY A 226 16.80 -22.82 44.49
CA GLY A 226 17.33 -22.12 45.67
C GLY A 226 18.27 -20.99 45.26
N LEU A 227 18.46 -20.00 46.13
CA LEU A 227 19.45 -18.94 45.92
C LEU A 227 20.83 -19.53 45.59
N GLY A 228 21.41 -19.10 44.47
CA GLY A 228 22.73 -19.54 44.00
C GLY A 228 22.80 -21.00 43.53
N ARG A 229 21.67 -21.71 43.43
CA ARG A 229 21.60 -23.10 42.97
C ARG A 229 20.99 -23.20 41.58
N PRO A 230 21.39 -24.18 40.75
CA PRO A 230 20.73 -24.46 39.48
C PRO A 230 19.23 -24.75 39.67
N PHE A 231 18.44 -24.43 38.66
CA PHE A 231 17.04 -24.85 38.59
C PHE A 231 16.93 -26.38 38.53
N SER A 232 15.87 -26.95 39.08
CA SER A 232 15.60 -28.39 39.07
C SER A 232 15.39 -28.99 37.68
N GLY A 233 15.13 -28.14 36.68
CA GLY A 233 14.97 -28.50 35.28
C GLY A 233 14.81 -27.26 34.39
N PRO A 234 14.57 -27.43 33.09
CA PRO A 234 14.29 -26.34 32.18
C PRO A 234 12.85 -25.86 32.25
N PHE A 235 12.65 -24.57 32.00
CA PHE A 235 11.35 -24.04 31.59
C PHE A 235 11.07 -24.56 30.18
N SER A 236 9.95 -25.24 30.02
CA SER A 236 9.63 -25.96 28.78
C SER A 236 8.27 -25.57 28.25
N ALA A 237 8.20 -25.20 26.97
CA ALA A 237 6.97 -24.87 26.26
C ALA A 237 6.97 -25.54 24.88
N ARG A 238 5.80 -25.71 24.29
CA ARG A 238 5.64 -26.15 22.90
C ARG A 238 4.85 -25.10 22.14
N LEU A 239 5.35 -24.68 20.99
CA LEU A 239 4.60 -23.84 20.08
C LEU A 239 3.83 -24.72 19.11
N VAL A 240 2.52 -24.50 19.06
CA VAL A 240 1.58 -25.30 18.28
C VAL A 240 0.78 -24.42 17.34
N TYR A 241 0.30 -25.03 16.25
CA TYR A 241 -0.71 -24.44 15.39
C TYR A 241 -2.05 -25.14 15.59
N GLY A 242 -3.11 -24.38 15.86
CA GLY A 242 -4.48 -24.89 15.95
C GLY A 242 -5.25 -24.39 17.16
N GLU A 243 -6.45 -24.94 17.37
CA GLU A 243 -7.36 -24.52 18.43
C GLU A 243 -7.13 -25.27 19.75
N ASN A 244 -6.27 -26.27 19.74
CA ASN A 244 -6.12 -27.25 20.80
C ASN A 244 -4.64 -27.41 21.17
N ASP A 245 -4.39 -27.80 22.42
CA ASP A 245 -3.04 -28.05 22.92
C ASP A 245 -2.36 -29.27 22.27
N SER A 246 -3.11 -30.06 21.49
CA SER A 246 -2.64 -31.21 20.70
C SER A 246 -2.28 -30.87 19.24
N GLY A 247 -2.32 -29.60 18.84
CA GLY A 247 -1.96 -29.18 17.49
C GLY A 247 -0.53 -29.56 17.08
N PRO A 248 -0.23 -29.62 15.77
CA PRO A 248 1.12 -29.83 15.27
C PRO A 248 2.10 -28.80 15.84
N GLY A 249 3.27 -29.28 16.25
CA GLY A 249 4.34 -28.41 16.71
C GLY A 249 5.00 -27.67 15.55
N ILE A 250 5.46 -26.44 15.79
CA ILE A 250 6.09 -25.61 14.76
C ILE A 250 7.62 -25.63 14.95
N PRO A 251 8.37 -26.34 14.09
CA PRO A 251 9.82 -26.42 14.21
C PRO A 251 10.52 -25.15 13.72
N GLY A 252 11.70 -24.86 14.24
CA GLY A 252 12.54 -23.74 13.79
C GLY A 252 12.00 -22.34 14.14
N ALA A 253 10.97 -22.25 14.98
CA ALA A 253 10.42 -20.98 15.43
C ALA A 253 11.39 -20.30 16.38
N GLU A 254 11.66 -19.01 16.17
CA GLU A 254 12.47 -18.21 17.10
C GLU A 254 11.59 -17.61 18.21
N ALA A 255 12.11 -17.57 19.43
CA ALA A 255 11.48 -16.91 20.56
C ALA A 255 12.51 -16.16 21.42
N TYR A 256 12.06 -15.08 22.04
CA TYR A 256 12.78 -14.38 23.09
C TYR A 256 12.35 -14.92 24.46
N VAL A 257 13.31 -15.27 25.29
CA VAL A 257 13.12 -15.61 26.69
C VAL A 257 13.59 -14.45 27.54
N THR A 258 12.70 -13.89 28.37
CA THR A 258 13.05 -12.83 29.32
C THR A 258 12.89 -13.33 30.74
N TYR A 259 13.93 -13.16 31.55
CA TYR A 259 13.98 -13.59 32.96
C TYR A 259 14.66 -12.55 33.83
N GLN A 260 14.44 -12.60 35.15
CA GLN A 260 14.96 -11.61 36.08
C GLN A 260 16.34 -12.00 36.63
N VAL A 261 17.21 -11.00 36.80
CA VAL A 261 18.51 -11.11 37.46
C VAL A 261 18.76 -9.88 38.36
N ARG A 262 19.47 -10.07 39.48
CA ARG A 262 19.95 -8.96 40.32
C ARG A 262 21.32 -8.50 39.82
N GLN A 263 21.48 -7.19 39.58
CA GLN A 263 22.77 -6.61 39.22
C GLN A 263 23.65 -6.40 40.47
N ALA A 264 24.94 -6.13 40.26
CA ALA A 264 25.87 -5.76 41.34
C ALA A 264 25.40 -4.53 42.15
N SER A 265 24.64 -3.62 41.52
CA SER A 265 23.98 -2.47 42.16
C SER A 265 22.83 -2.84 43.10
N GLY A 266 22.45 -4.12 43.18
CA GLY A 266 21.32 -4.60 43.97
C GLY A 266 19.95 -4.50 43.27
N ARG A 267 19.85 -3.82 42.12
CA ARG A 267 18.60 -3.67 41.35
C ARG A 267 18.24 -4.96 40.59
N LEU A 268 16.96 -5.30 40.54
CA LEU A 268 16.44 -6.36 39.66
C LEU A 268 16.24 -5.82 38.25
N THR A 269 16.74 -6.55 37.24
CA THR A 269 16.57 -6.24 35.82
C THR A 269 16.12 -7.48 35.05
N GLY A 270 15.50 -7.28 33.89
CA GLY A 270 15.28 -8.34 32.91
C GLY A 270 16.55 -8.60 32.09
N LYS A 271 16.81 -9.87 31.77
CA LYS A 271 17.76 -10.30 30.75
C LYS A 271 16.99 -11.09 29.69
N THR A 272 17.31 -10.85 28.42
CA THR A 272 16.65 -11.49 27.28
C THR A 272 17.63 -12.34 26.49
N GLU A 273 17.23 -13.55 26.12
CA GLU A 273 18.00 -14.49 25.30
C GLU A 273 17.12 -15.03 24.16
N ARG A 274 17.74 -15.45 23.06
CA ARG A 274 17.04 -16.00 21.90
C ARG A 274 17.15 -17.53 21.90
N ILE A 275 16.03 -18.20 21.68
CA ILE A 275 15.94 -19.65 21.57
C ILE A 275 15.19 -20.05 20.29
N VAL A 276 15.37 -21.29 19.85
CA VAL A 276 14.74 -21.85 18.65
C VAL A 276 14.03 -23.15 19.03
N SER A 277 12.87 -23.41 18.44
CA SER A 277 12.13 -24.64 18.69
C SER A 277 12.75 -25.84 17.98
N ASP A 278 12.66 -27.01 18.62
CA ASP A 278 13.12 -28.28 18.04
C ASP A 278 12.19 -28.81 16.94
N SER A 279 12.47 -30.01 16.42
CA SER A 279 11.67 -30.66 15.37
C SER A 279 10.20 -30.95 15.78
N ARG A 280 9.87 -30.89 17.06
CA ARG A 280 8.52 -31.06 17.61
C ARG A 280 7.90 -29.73 18.05
N GLY A 281 8.54 -28.61 17.74
CA GLY A 281 8.12 -27.27 18.16
C GLY A 281 8.33 -26.98 19.64
N ALA A 282 9.20 -27.74 20.33
CA ALA A 282 9.47 -27.54 21.75
C ALA A 282 10.59 -26.52 21.97
N PHE A 283 10.37 -25.66 22.94
CA PHE A 283 11.33 -24.72 23.51
C PHE A 283 11.75 -25.20 24.89
N SER A 284 13.04 -25.15 25.18
CA SER A 284 13.60 -25.50 26.47
C SER A 284 14.66 -24.49 26.87
N PHE A 285 14.55 -23.91 28.06
CA PHE A 285 15.49 -22.91 28.54
C PHE A 285 15.74 -23.05 30.04
N THR A 286 17.01 -23.00 30.44
CA THR A 286 17.43 -22.99 31.84
C THR A 286 18.21 -21.70 32.10
N PRO A 287 17.64 -20.75 32.88
CA PRO A 287 18.39 -19.56 33.28
C PRO A 287 19.59 -19.94 34.15
N PRO A 288 20.60 -19.06 34.26
CA PRO A 288 21.65 -19.19 35.27
C PRO A 288 21.07 -19.27 36.69
N PRO A 289 21.82 -19.83 37.66
CA PRO A 289 21.41 -19.85 39.06
C PRO A 289 20.95 -18.46 39.55
N PRO A 290 19.78 -18.35 40.19
CA PRO A 290 19.24 -17.07 40.60
C PRO A 290 20.07 -16.46 41.72
N ASN A 291 20.22 -15.14 41.69
CA ASN A 291 20.99 -14.36 42.68
C ASN A 291 20.09 -13.42 43.51
N PHE A 292 18.82 -13.76 43.63
CA PHE A 292 17.84 -13.06 44.46
C PHE A 292 16.83 -14.05 45.03
N VAL A 293 16.10 -13.65 46.06
CA VAL A 293 15.02 -14.43 46.68
C VAL A 293 13.69 -13.74 46.38
N GLY A 294 12.63 -14.53 46.17
CA GLY A 294 11.27 -14.03 45.94
C GLY A 294 10.58 -14.61 44.71
N LYS A 295 9.39 -14.08 44.41
CA LYS A 295 8.62 -14.43 43.21
C LYS A 295 9.21 -13.76 41.98
N ALA A 296 9.23 -14.49 40.87
CA ALA A 296 9.71 -14.00 39.58
C ALA A 296 8.92 -14.65 38.44
N LYS A 297 9.10 -14.09 37.24
CA LYS A 297 8.43 -14.53 36.01
C LYS A 297 9.48 -14.76 34.93
N LEU A 298 9.30 -15.83 34.16
CA LEU A 298 10.00 -16.08 32.92
C LEU A 298 8.98 -16.01 31.79
N VAL A 299 9.22 -15.16 30.80
CA VAL A 299 8.33 -14.96 29.66
C VAL A 299 9.03 -15.46 28.41
N MET A 300 8.38 -16.37 27.67
CA MET A 300 8.78 -16.73 26.31
C MET A 300 7.83 -16.04 25.33
N ARG A 301 8.36 -15.27 24.38
CA ARG A 301 7.58 -14.56 23.35
C ARG A 301 8.10 -14.93 21.98
N ILE A 302 7.21 -15.21 21.03
CA ILE A 302 7.61 -15.47 19.63
C ILE A 302 8.36 -14.24 19.08
N ASN A 303 9.44 -14.48 18.35
CA ASN A 303 10.11 -13.45 17.57
C ASN A 303 9.30 -13.17 16.30
N LEU A 304 8.68 -11.99 16.23
CA LEU A 304 7.91 -11.50 15.09
C LEU A 304 8.38 -10.09 14.69
N ASP A 305 9.63 -9.76 14.98
CA ASP A 305 10.14 -8.40 14.84
C ASP A 305 10.10 -7.94 13.36
N SER A 306 10.39 -8.83 12.40
CA SER A 306 10.26 -8.53 10.97
C SER A 306 8.82 -8.16 10.56
N SER A 307 7.83 -8.81 11.16
CA SER A 307 6.41 -8.50 10.93
C SER A 307 5.99 -7.20 11.62
N LEU A 308 6.58 -6.89 12.79
CA LEU A 308 6.37 -5.62 13.49
C LEU A 308 6.94 -4.44 12.70
N ASP A 309 8.12 -4.58 12.11
CA ASP A 309 8.75 -3.53 11.29
C ASP A 309 7.90 -3.14 10.06
N LEU A 310 7.10 -4.07 9.54
CA LEU A 310 6.18 -3.79 8.44
C LEU A 310 5.00 -2.92 8.87
N LEU A 311 4.61 -2.95 10.15
CA LEU A 311 3.48 -2.18 10.66
C LEU A 311 3.72 -0.67 10.60
N ASP A 312 4.97 -0.23 10.62
CA ASP A 312 5.33 1.19 10.51
C ASP A 312 5.09 1.77 9.11
N LYS A 313 4.83 0.90 8.12
CA LYS A 313 4.50 1.30 6.75
C LYS A 313 3.00 1.59 6.56
N PHE A 314 2.15 1.33 7.55
CA PHE A 314 0.74 1.68 7.48
C PHE A 314 0.54 3.20 7.52
N PRO A 315 -0.28 3.77 6.62
CA PRO A 315 -0.74 5.15 6.73
C PRO A 315 -1.56 5.40 7.99
N ALA A 316 -1.46 6.60 8.55
CA ALA A 316 -2.16 7.01 9.79
C ALA A 316 -3.68 6.78 9.75
N LYS A 317 -4.32 6.83 8.58
CA LYS A 317 -5.75 6.56 8.42
C LYS A 317 -6.17 5.12 8.81
N PHE A 318 -5.21 4.20 8.89
CA PHE A 318 -5.43 2.79 9.25
C PHE A 318 -4.82 2.40 10.60
N GLU A 319 -4.59 3.37 11.48
CA GLU A 319 -3.99 3.14 12.80
C GLU A 319 -4.72 2.06 13.61
N ALA A 320 -6.05 1.97 13.48
CA ALA A 320 -6.83 0.93 14.16
C ALA A 320 -6.43 -0.49 13.73
N PHE A 321 -6.18 -0.72 12.42
CA PHE A 321 -5.71 -2.01 11.93
C PHE A 321 -4.27 -2.29 12.38
N ARG A 322 -3.41 -1.28 12.33
CA ARG A 322 -2.03 -1.35 12.80
C ARG A 322 -1.97 -1.75 14.27
N ALA A 323 -2.67 -1.03 15.14
CA ALA A 323 -2.69 -1.27 16.59
C ALA A 323 -3.27 -2.65 16.94
N ALA A 324 -4.31 -3.09 16.22
CA ALA A 324 -4.87 -4.42 16.40
C ALA A 324 -3.86 -5.53 16.04
N LEU A 325 -3.17 -5.39 14.89
CA LEU A 325 -2.11 -6.33 14.50
C LEU A 325 -0.93 -6.32 15.47
N GLU A 326 -0.49 -5.14 15.90
CA GLU A 326 0.61 -5.02 16.87
C GLU A 326 0.29 -5.75 18.17
N THR A 327 -0.94 -5.56 18.69
CA THR A 327 -1.41 -6.25 19.88
C THR A 327 -1.39 -7.78 19.69
N GLU A 328 -1.88 -8.26 18.56
CA GLU A 328 -1.93 -9.69 18.23
C GLU A 328 -0.52 -10.31 18.07
N LEU A 329 0.42 -9.59 17.45
CA LEU A 329 1.81 -10.01 17.29
C LEU A 329 2.55 -10.06 18.63
N ARG A 330 2.43 -9.00 19.44
CA ARG A 330 3.10 -8.91 20.75
C ARG A 330 2.52 -9.89 21.77
N GLY A 331 1.23 -10.21 21.66
CA GLY A 331 0.50 -11.10 22.57
C GLY A 331 0.89 -12.59 22.47
N ARG A 332 1.75 -12.98 21.53
CA ARG A 332 2.17 -14.38 21.36
C ARG A 332 3.27 -14.74 22.36
N SER A 333 2.88 -14.96 23.61
CA SER A 333 3.79 -15.33 24.69
C SER A 333 3.20 -16.34 25.68
N ILE A 334 4.07 -17.01 26.42
CA ILE A 334 3.75 -17.80 27.62
C ILE A 334 4.57 -17.29 28.79
N GLU A 335 3.96 -17.31 29.97
CA GLU A 335 4.60 -16.91 31.21
C GLU A 335 4.67 -18.08 32.18
N PHE A 336 5.83 -18.24 32.80
CA PHE A 336 6.08 -19.17 33.89
C PHE A 336 6.38 -18.39 35.16
N GLU A 337 5.49 -18.48 36.14
CA GLU A 337 5.74 -17.97 37.49
C GLU A 337 6.61 -18.96 38.26
N TYR A 338 7.64 -18.47 38.94
CA TYR A 338 8.50 -19.29 39.81
C TYR A 338 8.89 -18.52 41.07
N THR A 339 9.33 -19.25 42.10
CA THR A 339 9.81 -18.67 43.36
C THR A 339 11.22 -19.15 43.65
N VAL A 340 12.12 -18.20 43.91
CA VAL A 340 13.46 -18.49 44.41
C VAL A 340 13.44 -18.48 45.92
N VAL A 341 13.80 -19.60 46.53
CA VAL A 341 13.79 -19.76 48.00
C VAL A 341 15.18 -19.55 48.58
N SER A 342 15.25 -18.89 49.73
CA SER A 342 16.46 -18.92 50.56
C SER A 342 16.54 -20.27 51.26
N ILE A 343 17.67 -20.95 51.11
CA ILE A 343 17.96 -22.18 51.88
C ILE A 343 18.38 -21.88 53.32
N ALA A 344 18.56 -20.60 53.70
CA ALA A 344 18.95 -20.22 55.06
C ALA A 344 17.90 -20.65 56.11
N LYS A 345 16.63 -20.78 55.70
CA LYS A 345 15.56 -21.30 56.57
C LYS A 345 15.75 -22.78 56.96
N ASP A 346 16.51 -23.53 56.15
CA ASP A 346 16.75 -24.96 56.31
C ASP A 346 18.16 -25.24 56.91
N VAL A 347 18.94 -24.18 57.18
CA VAL A 347 20.23 -24.29 57.89
C VAL A 347 19.96 -24.29 59.39
N ALA A 348 20.31 -25.40 60.05
CA ALA A 348 20.25 -25.49 61.51
C ALA A 348 21.10 -24.37 62.14
N THR A 349 20.43 -23.38 62.73
CA THR A 349 21.07 -22.22 63.34
C THR A 349 21.22 -22.47 64.83
N GLY A 350 22.46 -22.67 65.29
CA GLY A 350 22.77 -22.70 66.72
C GLY A 350 22.88 -21.28 67.26
N ILE A 351 22.13 -20.94 68.31
CA ILE A 351 22.28 -19.68 69.05
C ILE A 351 23.07 -19.99 70.32
N ALA A 352 24.24 -19.37 70.47
CA ALA A 352 25.00 -19.38 71.71
C ALA A 352 24.76 -18.06 72.43
N LEU A 353 24.19 -18.12 73.64
CA LEU A 353 24.14 -16.99 74.56
C LEU A 353 25.21 -17.21 75.62
N ALA A 354 26.08 -16.22 75.80
CA ALA A 354 27.04 -16.18 76.90
C ALA A 354 26.75 -14.93 77.72
N ASP A 355 26.56 -15.10 79.02
CA ASP A 355 26.61 -13.98 79.96
C ASP A 355 28.08 -13.62 80.16
N LEU A 356 28.42 -12.33 80.20
CA LEU A 356 29.81 -11.88 80.35
C LEU A 356 29.93 -11.03 81.60
N ASP A 357 30.96 -11.29 82.41
CA ASP A 357 31.27 -10.45 83.56
C ASP A 357 31.85 -9.09 83.14
N GLU A 358 32.07 -8.20 84.12
CA GLU A 358 32.67 -6.87 83.91
C GLU A 358 34.08 -6.91 83.29
N LYS A 359 34.72 -8.08 83.22
CA LYS A 359 36.04 -8.32 82.62
C LYS A 359 35.97 -9.03 81.26
N GLY A 360 34.77 -9.34 80.77
CA GLY A 360 34.52 -10.00 79.50
C GLY A 360 34.70 -11.53 79.51
N ALA A 361 34.73 -12.15 80.69
CA ALA A 361 34.74 -13.62 80.83
C ALA A 361 33.33 -14.17 80.84
N ALA A 362 33.11 -15.32 80.18
CA ALA A 362 31.81 -16.00 80.18
C ALA A 362 31.46 -16.53 81.59
N ILE A 363 30.24 -16.27 82.05
CA ILE A 363 29.70 -16.69 83.36
C ILE A 363 28.73 -17.87 83.22
#